data_AF-A0A4Q3REK1-F1
#
_entry.id   AF-A0A4Q3REK1-F1
#
_cell.length_a   1.000
_cell.length_b   1.000
_cell.length_c   1.000
_cell.angle_alpha   90.00
_cell.angle_beta   90.00
_cell.angle_gamma   90.00
#
_symmetry.space_group_name_H-M   'P 1'
#
loop_
_entity.id
_entity.type
_entity.pdbx_description
1 polymer ?
#
loop_
_entity_poly.entity_id
_entity_poly.type
_entity_poly.pdbx_seq_one_letter_code
_entity_poly.pdbx_strand_id
1 'polypeptide(L)'
;MEILKTNGLKQVTLLILIAFIGIVLVWQLKYFIPGFLGAVTLYILLRHYYFNLTIKRRWKKWVAAVVLIFTCIFVFVIPVYLLIALTLPKFSYAFEHSGELMAQGNRSLALLKQYLPRLNIDEAQLQQGLQRIILIIPTFLKATLDATTSVMVNVLTALFILYFMLMSGRDMEKKMVKLLPLKDKNKDTLWLQTKNMVVSNAIGIPLLMLCQCIIAVIGYYIFGVDQALIWGVMTGVASIIPMVGTMIVWVPI
;
A
#
# COMPACT_ATOMS: atom_id res chain seq x y z
N MET A 1 16.02 -58.23 14.44
CA MET A 1 16.42 -57.19 13.45
C MET A 1 15.27 -56.25 13.03
N GLU A 2 14.02 -56.48 13.46
CA GLU A 2 12.85 -55.64 13.07
C GLU A 2 12.66 -54.37 13.92
N ILE A 3 13.17 -54.34 15.16
CA ILE A 3 13.02 -53.20 16.08
C ILE A 3 13.87 -51.98 15.65
N LEU A 4 14.94 -52.21 14.87
CA LEU A 4 15.80 -51.14 14.34
C LEU A 4 15.21 -50.47 13.09
N LYS A 5 14.32 -51.15 12.34
CA LYS A 5 13.63 -50.56 11.17
C LYS A 5 12.55 -49.55 11.59
N THR A 6 11.89 -49.77 12.73
CA THR A 6 10.80 -48.90 13.22
C THR A 6 11.30 -47.52 13.64
N ASN A 7 12.51 -47.43 14.21
CA ASN A 7 13.10 -46.16 14.63
C ASN A 7 13.59 -45.32 13.45
N GLY A 8 14.19 -45.95 12.43
CA GLY A 8 14.55 -45.27 11.18
C GLY A 8 13.33 -44.72 10.44
N LEU A 9 12.23 -45.50 10.38
CA LEU A 9 10.98 -45.06 9.77
C LEU A 9 10.34 -43.88 10.53
N LYS A 10 10.37 -43.90 11.87
CA LYS A 10 9.90 -42.81 12.72
C LYS A 10 10.75 -41.54 12.55
N GLN A 11 12.08 -41.67 12.50
CA GLN A 11 12.98 -40.54 12.28
C GLN A 11 12.80 -39.90 10.90
N VAL A 12 12.69 -40.71 9.84
CA VAL A 12 12.43 -40.20 8.48
C VAL A 12 11.07 -39.52 8.41
N THR A 13 10.03 -40.12 9.00
CA THR A 13 8.70 -39.51 9.07
C THR A 13 8.72 -38.18 9.83
N LEU A 14 9.45 -38.11 10.95
CA LEU A 14 9.57 -36.89 11.76
C LEU A 14 10.36 -35.80 11.04
N LEU A 15 11.43 -36.16 10.30
CA LEU A 15 12.18 -35.22 9.46
C LEU A 15 11.33 -34.68 8.31
N ILE A 16 10.54 -35.54 7.65
CA ILE A 16 9.59 -35.12 6.60
C ILE A 16 8.55 -34.16 7.19
N LEU A 17 8.02 -34.45 8.39
CA LEU A 17 7.07 -33.58 9.08
C LEU A 17 7.69 -32.22 9.42
N ILE A 18 8.91 -32.19 9.96
CA ILE A 18 9.63 -30.95 10.26
C ILE A 18 9.89 -30.15 8.98
N ALA A 19 10.33 -30.80 7.91
CA ALA A 19 10.55 -30.16 6.62
C ALA A 19 9.24 -29.59 6.05
N PHE A 20 8.15 -30.35 6.14
CA PHE A 20 6.82 -29.91 5.71
C PHE A 20 6.35 -28.69 6.53
N ILE A 21 6.43 -28.74 7.85
CA ILE A 21 6.09 -27.61 8.73
C ILE A 21 6.99 -26.42 8.42
N GLY A 22 8.29 -26.63 8.21
CA GLY A 22 9.24 -25.58 7.83
C GLY A 22 8.88 -24.90 6.52
N ILE A 23 8.51 -25.67 5.49
CA ILE A 23 8.06 -25.14 4.19
C ILE A 23 6.76 -24.34 4.36
N VAL A 24 5.79 -24.87 5.10
CA VAL A 24 4.51 -24.18 5.38
C VAL A 24 4.75 -22.88 6.14
N LEU A 25 5.65 -22.88 7.12
CA LEU A 25 6.02 -21.69 7.89
C LEU A 25 6.66 -20.62 7.00
N VAL A 26 7.64 -20.99 6.15
CA VAL A 26 8.28 -20.04 5.22
C VAL A 26 7.25 -19.49 4.22
N TRP A 27 6.35 -20.35 3.72
CA TRP A 27 5.31 -19.92 2.80
C TRP A 27 4.36 -18.92 3.46
N GLN A 28 3.95 -19.16 4.71
CA GLN A 28 3.10 -18.20 5.41
C GLN A 28 3.82 -16.94 5.88
N LEU A 29 5.10 -17.03 6.22
CA LEU A 29 5.87 -15.86 6.60
C LEU A 29 6.03 -14.87 5.44
N LYS A 30 5.96 -15.35 4.18
CA LYS A 30 5.95 -14.50 2.98
C LYS A 30 4.88 -13.41 3.04
N TYR A 31 3.72 -13.71 3.62
CA TYR A 31 2.62 -12.76 3.78
C TYR A 31 3.02 -11.53 4.63
N PHE A 32 3.93 -11.71 5.59
CA PHE A 32 4.39 -10.65 6.51
C PHE A 32 5.62 -9.89 6.01
N ILE A 33 6.22 -10.28 4.89
CA ILE A 33 7.40 -9.59 4.32
C ILE A 33 7.12 -8.10 4.07
N PRO A 34 5.97 -7.68 3.50
CA PRO A 34 5.69 -6.26 3.28
C PRO A 34 5.64 -5.48 4.60
N GLY A 35 5.00 -6.01 5.64
CA GLY A 35 4.99 -5.41 6.97
C GLY A 35 6.38 -5.30 7.59
N PHE A 36 7.22 -6.34 7.47
CA PHE A 36 8.60 -6.31 7.92
C PHE A 36 9.45 -5.24 7.19
N LEU A 37 9.36 -5.17 5.86
CA LEU A 37 10.07 -4.15 5.08
C LEU A 37 9.56 -2.73 5.40
N GLY A 38 8.27 -2.59 5.68
CA GLY A 38 7.67 -1.37 6.21
C GLY A 38 8.29 -0.96 7.54
N ALA A 39 8.46 -1.91 8.48
CA ALA A 39 9.13 -1.66 9.76
C ALA A 39 10.57 -1.19 9.59
N VAL A 40 11.34 -1.83 8.70
CA VAL A 40 12.73 -1.45 8.39
C VAL A 40 12.78 -0.04 7.82
N THR A 41 11.87 0.27 6.88
CA THR A 41 11.76 1.60 6.26
C THR A 41 11.47 2.68 7.31
N LEU A 42 10.44 2.46 8.14
CA LEU A 42 10.08 3.37 9.22
C LEU A 42 11.20 3.49 10.25
N TYR A 43 11.90 2.41 10.58
CA TYR A 43 13.03 2.45 11.48
C TYR A 43 14.13 3.35 10.93
N ILE A 44 14.52 3.20 9.66
CA ILE A 44 15.55 4.03 9.03
C ILE A 44 15.18 5.52 9.08
N LEU A 45 13.91 5.86 8.84
CA LEU A 45 13.39 7.23 8.91
C LEU A 45 13.38 7.78 10.34
N LEU A 46 12.88 7.00 11.29
CA LEU A 46 12.58 7.44 12.66
C LEU A 46 13.76 7.30 13.60
N ARG A 47 14.77 6.50 13.26
CA ARG A 47 15.95 6.24 14.07
C ARG A 47 16.60 7.53 14.57
N HIS A 48 16.77 8.52 13.69
CA HIS A 48 17.40 9.79 14.07
C HIS A 48 16.58 10.51 15.14
N TYR A 49 15.26 10.59 14.95
CA TYR A 49 14.33 11.22 15.90
C TYR A 49 14.29 10.47 17.23
N TYR A 50 14.24 9.14 17.21
CA TYR A 50 14.23 8.31 18.40
C TYR A 50 15.50 8.49 19.25
N PHE A 51 16.68 8.48 18.62
CA PHE A 51 17.92 8.72 19.36
C PHE A 51 18.04 10.17 19.83
N ASN A 52 17.51 11.14 19.10
CA ASN A 52 17.47 12.52 19.56
C ASN A 52 16.58 12.69 20.82
N LEU A 53 15.41 12.05 20.84
CA LEU A 53 14.48 12.03 21.99
C LEU A 53 15.09 11.33 23.22
N THR A 54 15.73 10.18 23.01
CA THR A 54 16.28 9.38 24.13
C THR A 54 17.62 9.91 24.66
N ILE A 55 18.48 10.47 23.81
CA ILE A 55 19.82 10.95 24.21
C ILE A 55 19.79 12.42 24.59
N LYS A 56 19.31 13.31 23.70
CA LYS A 56 19.35 14.76 23.94
C LYS A 56 18.26 15.20 24.90
N ARG A 57 17.03 14.71 24.72
CA ARG A 57 15.89 15.01 25.60
C ARG A 57 15.75 14.06 26.79
N ARG A 58 16.57 13.02 26.89
CA ARG A 58 16.59 12.02 28.00
C ARG A 58 15.23 11.35 28.28
N TRP A 59 14.39 11.18 27.26
CA TRP A 59 13.13 10.47 27.42
C TRP A 59 13.37 8.98 27.72
N LYS A 60 12.48 8.39 28.52
CA LYS A 60 12.46 6.92 28.71
C LYS A 60 12.27 6.25 27.34
N LYS A 61 13.05 5.21 27.06
CA LYS A 61 13.08 4.52 25.76
C LYS A 61 11.68 4.13 25.25
N TRP A 62 10.87 3.53 26.12
CA TRP A 62 9.50 3.11 25.77
C TRP A 62 8.60 4.29 25.43
N VAL A 63 8.70 5.42 26.14
CA VAL A 63 7.90 6.63 25.87
C VAL A 63 8.26 7.21 24.50
N ALA A 64 9.57 7.32 24.19
CA ALA A 64 10.02 7.80 22.90
C ALA A 64 9.54 6.89 21.74
N ALA A 65 9.58 5.58 21.93
CA ALA A 65 9.09 4.62 20.93
C ALA A 65 7.57 4.75 20.73
N VAL A 66 6.80 4.77 21.83
CA VAL A 66 5.34 4.88 21.80
C VAL A 66 4.91 6.19 21.11
N VAL A 67 5.50 7.32 21.46
CA VAL A 67 5.15 8.61 20.85
C VAL A 67 5.45 8.62 19.35
N LEU A 68 6.57 8.06 18.90
CA LEU A 68 6.86 7.95 17.47
C LEU A 68 5.89 7.01 16.75
N ILE A 69 5.51 5.89 17.38
CA ILE A 69 4.52 4.95 16.82
C ILE A 69 3.16 5.64 16.70
N PHE A 70 2.69 6.35 17.74
CA PHE A 70 1.45 7.10 17.66
C PHE A 70 1.51 8.18 16.58
N THR A 71 2.65 8.87 16.45
CA THR A 71 2.85 9.85 15.37
C THR A 71 2.70 9.18 14.01
N CYS A 72 3.29 8.01 13.80
CA CYS A 72 3.11 7.23 12.57
C CYS A 72 1.64 6.83 12.36
N ILE A 73 0.96 6.33 13.39
CA ILE A 73 -0.46 5.98 13.30
C ILE A 73 -1.25 7.20 12.81
N PHE A 74 -1.08 8.38 13.39
CA PHE A 74 -1.79 9.57 12.93
C PHE A 74 -1.45 9.94 11.48
N VAL A 75 -0.16 9.93 11.12
CA VAL A 75 0.30 10.28 9.76
C VAL A 75 -0.22 9.30 8.69
N PHE A 76 -0.33 8.00 9.00
CA PHE A 76 -0.78 6.99 8.03
C PHE A 76 -2.30 6.73 8.08
N VAL A 77 -2.90 6.66 9.26
CA VAL A 77 -4.32 6.31 9.42
C VAL A 77 -5.23 7.45 8.99
N ILE A 78 -4.90 8.71 9.30
CA ILE A 78 -5.78 9.84 8.95
C ILE A 78 -5.99 9.94 7.43
N PRO A 79 -4.94 9.95 6.57
CA PRO A 79 -5.15 10.03 5.13
C PRO A 79 -5.95 8.85 4.57
N VAL A 80 -5.65 7.63 5.03
CA VAL A 80 -6.36 6.42 4.59
C VAL A 80 -7.83 6.46 5.03
N TYR A 81 -8.09 6.85 6.28
CA TYR A 81 -9.45 7.00 6.78
C TYR A 81 -10.24 8.05 5.99
N LEU A 82 -9.66 9.23 5.75
CA LEU A 82 -10.29 10.29 4.96
C LEU A 82 -10.61 9.81 3.54
N LEU A 83 -9.68 9.10 2.90
CA LEU A 83 -9.90 8.52 1.57
C LEU A 83 -11.10 7.57 1.56
N ILE A 84 -11.17 6.65 2.52
CA ILE A 84 -12.28 5.69 2.62
C ILE A 84 -13.59 6.43 2.91
N ALA A 85 -13.61 7.32 3.89
CA ALA A 85 -14.81 8.04 4.31
C ALA A 85 -15.40 8.89 3.17
N LEU A 86 -14.56 9.52 2.34
CA LEU A 86 -14.98 10.35 1.22
C LEU A 86 -15.44 9.56 -0.01
N THR A 87 -14.90 8.35 -0.21
CA THR A 87 -15.15 7.56 -1.43
C THR A 87 -16.23 6.50 -1.23
N LEU A 88 -16.29 5.85 -0.06
CA LEU A 88 -17.17 4.72 0.21
C LEU A 88 -18.66 5.02 -0.05
N PRO A 89 -19.23 6.17 0.37
CA PRO A 89 -20.64 6.48 0.09
C PRO A 89 -20.94 6.59 -1.41
N LYS A 90 -20.00 7.17 -2.19
CA LYS A 90 -20.15 7.33 -3.64
C LYS A 90 -20.12 6.00 -4.36
N PHE A 91 -19.23 5.10 -3.93
CA PHE A 91 -19.15 3.76 -4.49
C PHE A 91 -20.37 2.90 -4.12
N SER A 92 -20.88 3.01 -2.88
CA SER A 92 -22.10 2.32 -2.46
C SER A 92 -23.30 2.78 -3.28
N TYR A 93 -23.47 4.10 -3.45
CA TYR A 93 -24.52 4.67 -4.28
C TYR A 93 -24.44 4.20 -5.74
N ALA A 94 -23.24 4.23 -6.33
CA ALA A 94 -23.02 3.79 -7.71
C ALA A 94 -23.27 2.28 -7.90
N PHE A 95 -23.01 1.47 -6.87
CA PHE A 95 -23.30 0.04 -6.90
C PHE A 95 -24.81 -0.24 -6.83
N GLU A 96 -25.52 0.41 -5.90
CA GLU A 96 -26.96 0.24 -5.70
C GLU A 96 -27.79 0.76 -6.89
N HIS A 97 -27.34 1.85 -7.54
CA HIS A 97 -28.02 2.47 -8.69
C HIS A 97 -27.38 2.10 -10.02
N SER A 98 -26.66 0.98 -10.10
CA SER A 98 -25.98 0.51 -11.32
C SER A 98 -26.92 0.37 -12.53
N GLY A 99 -28.20 0.04 -12.31
CA GLY A 99 -29.23 0.01 -13.35
C GLY A 99 -29.61 1.40 -13.91
N GLU A 100 -29.60 2.44 -13.07
CA GLU A 100 -29.88 3.81 -13.49
C GLU A 100 -28.67 4.44 -14.19
N LEU A 101 -27.45 4.10 -13.74
CA LEU A 101 -26.21 4.49 -14.41
C LEU A 101 -26.10 3.89 -15.82
N MET A 102 -26.56 2.65 -16.03
CA MET A 102 -26.72 2.08 -17.38
C MET A 102 -27.67 2.92 -18.24
N ALA A 103 -28.82 3.31 -17.68
CA ALA A 103 -29.82 4.08 -18.40
C ALA A 103 -29.33 5.50 -18.75
N GLN A 104 -28.62 6.16 -17.82
CA GLN A 104 -27.98 7.45 -18.08
C GLN A 104 -26.87 7.34 -19.12
N GLY A 105 -25.97 6.35 -19.00
CA GLY A 105 -24.90 6.14 -19.97
C GLY A 105 -25.43 5.86 -21.38
N ASN A 106 -26.51 5.08 -21.50
CA ASN A 106 -27.18 4.85 -22.78
C ASN A 106 -27.78 6.14 -23.38
N ARG A 107 -28.31 7.06 -22.55
CA ARG A 107 -28.78 8.38 -23.01
C ARG A 107 -27.63 9.26 -23.49
N SER A 108 -26.51 9.28 -22.78
CA SER A 108 -25.30 10.01 -23.17
C SER A 108 -24.75 9.53 -24.52
N LEU A 109 -24.77 8.20 -24.74
CA LEU A 109 -24.38 7.59 -26.01
C LEU A 109 -25.33 7.94 -27.15
N ALA A 110 -26.63 8.00 -26.89
CA ALA A 110 -27.62 8.43 -27.87
C ALA A 110 -27.43 9.90 -28.28
N LEU A 111 -27.12 10.79 -27.32
CA LEU A 111 -26.82 12.20 -27.60
C LEU A 111 -25.51 12.36 -28.39
N LEU A 112 -24.46 11.61 -28.05
CA LEU A 112 -23.20 11.61 -28.81
C LEU A 112 -23.40 11.18 -30.26
N LYS A 113 -24.23 10.16 -30.53
CA LYS A 113 -24.60 9.77 -31.89
C LYS A 113 -25.37 10.84 -32.65
N GLN A 114 -26.21 11.61 -31.95
CA GLN A 114 -26.97 12.70 -32.55
C GLN A 114 -26.06 13.87 -32.98
N TYR A 115 -25.00 14.17 -32.21
CA TYR A 115 -24.05 15.24 -32.53
C TYR A 115 -22.89 14.82 -33.44
N LEU A 116 -22.54 13.53 -33.48
CA LEU A 116 -21.46 12.99 -34.32
C LEU A 116 -21.94 11.82 -35.21
N PRO A 117 -22.86 12.05 -36.16
CA PRO A 117 -23.40 11.00 -37.03
C PRO A 117 -22.39 10.39 -38.02
N ARG A 118 -21.17 10.96 -38.13
CA ARG A 118 -20.10 10.48 -39.01
C ARG A 118 -19.22 9.39 -38.41
N LEU A 119 -19.33 9.13 -37.10
CA LEU A 119 -18.63 8.02 -36.47
C LEU A 119 -19.53 6.78 -36.57
N ASN A 120 -19.15 5.85 -37.45
CA ASN A 120 -19.85 4.59 -37.69
C ASN A 120 -19.62 3.60 -36.53
N ILE A 121 -19.99 4.01 -35.31
CA ILE A 121 -19.69 3.28 -34.08
C ILE A 121 -20.75 2.21 -33.87
N ASP A 122 -20.27 0.96 -33.83
CA ASP A 122 -21.05 -0.24 -33.54
C ASP A 122 -21.70 -0.14 -32.15
N GLU A 123 -23.04 -0.20 -32.11
CA GLU A 123 -23.83 -0.08 -30.88
C GLU A 123 -23.49 -1.17 -29.88
N ALA A 124 -23.16 -2.35 -30.38
CA ALA A 124 -22.77 -3.48 -29.56
C ALA A 124 -21.45 -3.21 -28.82
N GLN A 125 -20.47 -2.58 -29.48
CA GLN A 125 -19.19 -2.22 -28.85
C GLN A 125 -19.35 -1.12 -27.79
N LEU A 126 -20.23 -0.16 -28.05
CA LEU A 126 -20.50 0.97 -27.17
C LEU A 126 -21.23 0.53 -25.89
N GLN A 127 -22.26 -0.33 -26.03
CA GLN A 127 -22.96 -0.93 -24.91
C GLN A 127 -22.05 -1.86 -24.11
N GLN A 128 -21.20 -2.65 -24.77
CA GLN A 128 -20.19 -3.46 -24.08
C GLN A 128 -19.17 -2.60 -23.32
N GLY A 129 -18.75 -1.46 -23.88
CA GLY A 129 -17.85 -0.51 -23.21
C GLY A 129 -18.49 0.06 -21.95
N LEU A 130 -19.76 0.49 -22.04
CA LEU A 130 -20.53 0.98 -20.91
C LEU A 130 -20.70 -0.09 -19.81
N GLN A 131 -21.01 -1.33 -20.21
CA GLN A 131 -21.10 -2.46 -19.29
C GLN A 131 -19.78 -2.75 -18.59
N ARG A 132 -18.64 -2.66 -19.30
CA ARG A 132 -17.32 -2.83 -18.70
C ARG A 132 -17.02 -1.76 -17.66
N ILE A 133 -17.37 -0.49 -17.92
CA ILE A 133 -17.21 0.61 -16.95
C ILE A 133 -18.03 0.35 -15.68
N ILE A 134 -19.24 -0.19 -15.81
CA ILE A 134 -20.10 -0.46 -14.66
C ILE A 134 -19.63 -1.70 -13.87
N LEU A 135 -19.08 -2.71 -14.54
CA LEU A 135 -18.45 -3.87 -13.89
C LEU A 135 -17.10 -3.54 -13.22
N ILE A 136 -16.45 -2.47 -13.64
CA ILE A 136 -15.24 -1.94 -13.02
C ILE A 136 -15.55 -1.42 -11.60
N ILE A 137 -16.68 -0.74 -11.38
CA ILE A 137 -17.08 -0.16 -10.08
C ILE A 137 -17.02 -1.19 -8.91
N PRO A 138 -17.72 -2.34 -8.97
CA PRO A 138 -17.66 -3.33 -7.90
C PRO A 138 -16.28 -4.00 -7.77
N THR A 139 -15.56 -4.15 -8.88
CA THR A 139 -14.18 -4.69 -8.87
C THR A 139 -13.24 -3.75 -8.13
N PHE A 140 -13.35 -2.44 -8.36
CA PHE A 140 -12.58 -1.42 -7.66
C PHE A 140 -12.95 -1.31 -6.19
N LEU A 141 -14.24 -1.38 -5.85
CA LEU A 141 -14.69 -1.38 -4.45
C LEU A 141 -14.13 -2.59 -3.70
N LYS A 142 -14.25 -3.80 -4.27
CA LYS A 142 -13.69 -5.01 -3.69
C LYS A 142 -12.17 -4.92 -3.56
N ALA A 143 -11.47 -4.48 -4.60
CA ALA A 143 -10.03 -4.28 -4.56
C ALA A 143 -9.62 -3.26 -3.48
N THR A 144 -10.40 -2.21 -3.27
CA THR A 144 -10.15 -1.21 -2.22
C THR A 144 -10.35 -1.79 -0.82
N LEU A 145 -11.40 -2.60 -0.60
CA LEU A 145 -11.66 -3.27 0.67
C LEU A 145 -10.58 -4.34 1.00
N ASP A 146 -10.22 -5.15 0.00
CA ASP A 146 -9.16 -6.16 0.13
C ASP A 146 -7.79 -5.50 0.36
N ALA A 147 -7.51 -4.40 -0.35
CA ALA A 147 -6.33 -3.57 -0.13
C ALA A 147 -6.32 -2.96 1.27
N THR A 148 -7.45 -2.46 1.77
CA THR A 148 -7.53 -1.87 3.12
C THR A 148 -7.21 -2.90 4.19
N THR A 149 -7.79 -4.10 4.09
CA THR A 149 -7.57 -5.18 5.07
C THR A 149 -6.11 -5.63 5.06
N SER A 150 -5.54 -5.87 3.88
CA SER A 150 -4.14 -6.28 3.75
C SER A 150 -3.16 -5.18 4.17
N VAL A 151 -3.43 -3.92 3.84
CA VAL A 151 -2.64 -2.77 4.28
C VAL A 151 -2.70 -2.63 5.80
N MET A 152 -3.87 -2.77 6.42
CA MET A 152 -4.00 -2.72 7.88
C MET A 152 -3.16 -3.77 8.58
N VAL A 153 -3.24 -5.04 8.14
CA VAL A 153 -2.42 -6.11 8.72
C VAL A 153 -0.92 -5.83 8.56
N ASN A 154 -0.50 -5.36 7.39
CA ASN A 154 0.89 -5.00 7.14
C ASN A 154 1.36 -3.81 7.98
N VAL A 155 0.53 -2.78 8.13
CA VAL A 155 0.83 -1.60 8.96
C VAL A 155 0.93 -2.00 10.44
N LEU A 156 -0.01 -2.77 10.96
CA LEU A 156 0.04 -3.26 12.35
C LEU A 156 1.29 -4.10 12.60
N THR A 157 1.61 -5.01 11.68
CA THR A 157 2.85 -5.80 11.72
C THR A 157 4.09 -4.89 11.70
N ALA A 158 4.11 -3.90 10.81
CA ALA A 158 5.20 -2.95 10.69
C ALA A 158 5.43 -2.17 11.98
N LEU A 159 4.36 -1.65 12.59
CA LEU A 159 4.41 -0.88 13.84
C LEU A 159 4.85 -1.76 15.02
N PHE A 160 4.36 -2.99 15.09
CA PHE A 160 4.77 -3.97 16.10
C PHE A 160 6.28 -4.26 16.01
N ILE A 161 6.78 -4.58 14.83
CA ILE A 161 8.21 -4.87 14.62
C ILE A 161 9.05 -3.60 14.87
N LEU A 162 8.59 -2.45 14.39
CA LEU A 162 9.22 -1.15 14.59
C LEU A 162 9.43 -0.84 16.08
N TYR A 163 8.47 -1.15 16.95
CA TYR A 163 8.61 -0.97 18.39
C TYR A 163 9.85 -1.67 18.93
N PHE A 164 10.02 -2.96 18.61
CA PHE A 164 11.18 -3.73 19.05
C PHE A 164 12.48 -3.25 18.40
N MET A 165 12.44 -2.87 17.11
CA MET A 165 13.59 -2.29 16.42
C MET A 165 14.04 -0.98 17.07
N LEU A 166 13.12 -0.09 17.46
CA LEU A 166 13.45 1.15 18.16
C LEU A 166 13.99 0.86 19.57
N MET A 167 13.33 -0.01 20.32
CA MET A 167 13.72 -0.33 21.70
C MET A 167 15.14 -0.93 21.78
N SER A 168 15.50 -1.79 20.83
CA SER A 168 16.76 -2.52 20.76
C SER A 168 17.72 -2.03 19.66
N GLY A 169 17.50 -0.83 19.11
CA GLY A 169 18.11 -0.40 17.85
C GLY A 169 19.64 -0.45 17.80
N ARG A 170 20.34 0.00 18.85
CA ARG A 170 21.82 -0.03 18.86
C ARG A 170 22.38 -1.44 18.87
N ASP A 171 21.80 -2.33 19.66
CA ASP A 171 22.29 -3.69 19.80
C ASP A 171 21.95 -4.51 18.55
N MET A 172 20.76 -4.28 17.99
CA MET A 172 20.34 -4.85 16.71
C MET A 172 21.30 -4.46 15.60
N GLU A 173 21.59 -3.17 15.43
CA GLU A 173 22.49 -2.70 14.38
C GLU A 173 23.92 -3.21 14.53
N LYS A 174 24.47 -3.20 15.75
CA LYS A 174 25.79 -3.76 16.02
C LYS A 174 25.87 -5.22 15.63
N LYS A 175 24.82 -6.00 15.90
CA LYS A 175 24.75 -7.42 15.49
C LYS A 175 24.63 -7.55 13.97
N MET A 176 23.78 -6.76 13.32
CA MET A 176 23.63 -6.78 11.86
C MET A 176 24.95 -6.46 11.15
N VAL A 177 25.66 -5.43 11.58
CA VAL A 177 26.96 -5.02 11.00
C VAL A 177 28.04 -6.10 11.20
N LYS A 178 28.00 -6.85 12.30
CA LYS A 178 28.91 -7.97 12.57
C LYS A 178 28.64 -9.20 11.70
N LEU A 179 27.38 -9.43 11.32
CA LEU A 179 26.98 -10.55 10.46
C LEU A 179 27.33 -10.34 8.98
N LEU A 180 27.58 -9.09 8.57
CA LEU A 180 27.96 -8.79 7.20
C LEU A 180 29.43 -9.14 6.95
N PRO A 181 29.74 -10.09 6.04
CA PRO A 181 31.12 -10.48 5.69
C PRO A 181 31.76 -9.47 4.74
N LEU A 182 31.74 -8.19 5.11
CA LEU A 182 32.26 -7.06 4.33
C LEU A 182 33.41 -6.39 5.07
N LYS A 183 34.29 -5.70 4.33
CA LYS A 183 35.27 -4.77 4.93
C LYS A 183 34.55 -3.58 5.55
N ASP A 184 35.03 -3.03 6.66
CA ASP A 184 34.31 -1.98 7.41
C ASP A 184 34.01 -0.74 6.56
N LYS A 185 34.95 -0.30 5.70
CA LYS A 185 34.73 0.79 4.73
C LYS A 185 33.52 0.54 3.79
N ASN A 186 33.30 -0.71 3.41
CA ASN A 186 32.19 -1.09 2.54
C ASN A 186 30.87 -1.16 3.33
N LYS A 187 30.90 -1.46 4.63
CA LYS A 187 29.70 -1.49 5.48
C LYS A 187 29.09 -0.10 5.63
N ASP A 188 29.92 0.91 5.90
CA ASP A 188 29.45 2.30 6.02
C ASP A 188 28.89 2.84 4.71
N THR A 189 29.56 2.52 3.60
CA THR A 189 29.11 2.90 2.26
C THR A 189 27.77 2.25 1.92
N LEU A 190 27.62 0.94 2.17
CA LEU A 190 26.37 0.21 1.95
C LEU A 190 25.24 0.76 2.82
N TRP A 191 25.52 1.07 4.09
CA TRP A 191 24.54 1.67 4.99
C TRP A 191 24.07 3.03 4.48
N LEU A 192 25.00 3.90 4.04
CA LEU A 192 24.67 5.22 3.51
C LEU A 192 23.81 5.11 2.23
N GLN A 193 24.19 4.24 1.29
CA GLN A 193 23.44 4.01 0.06
C GLN A 193 22.03 3.47 0.35
N THR A 194 21.92 2.48 1.24
CA THR A 194 20.64 1.90 1.66
C THR A 194 19.76 2.96 2.29
N LYS A 195 20.30 3.74 3.24
CA LYS A 195 19.59 4.84 3.88
C LYS A 195 19.10 5.85 2.84
N ASN A 196 19.96 6.28 1.93
CA ASN A 196 19.60 7.28 0.92
C ASN A 196 18.49 6.77 -0.01
N MET A 197 18.58 5.52 -0.47
CA MET A 197 17.55 4.89 -1.29
C MET A 197 16.21 4.80 -0.55
N VAL A 198 16.22 4.34 0.69
CA VAL A 198 15.00 4.19 1.52
C VAL A 198 14.37 5.55 1.81
N VAL A 199 15.16 6.54 2.25
CA VAL A 199 14.67 7.89 2.57
C VAL A 199 14.13 8.58 1.31
N SER A 200 14.84 8.47 0.19
CA SER A 200 14.41 9.05 -1.09
C SER A 200 13.07 8.48 -1.54
N ASN A 201 12.89 7.17 -1.49
CA ASN A 201 11.63 6.53 -1.90
C ASN A 201 10.49 6.79 -0.92
N ALA A 202 10.76 6.68 0.38
CA ALA A 202 9.74 6.81 1.41
C ALA A 202 9.20 8.23 1.56
N ILE A 203 9.99 9.25 1.21
CA ILE A 203 9.55 10.66 1.17
C ILE A 203 9.09 11.05 -0.24
N GLY A 204 9.82 10.62 -1.27
CA GLY A 204 9.57 11.00 -2.66
C GLY A 204 8.23 10.52 -3.18
N ILE A 205 7.85 9.27 -2.91
CA ILE A 205 6.58 8.71 -3.39
C ILE A 205 5.36 9.48 -2.82
N PRO A 206 5.23 9.68 -1.49
CA PRO A 206 4.16 10.53 -0.95
C PRO A 206 4.18 11.97 -1.44
N LEU A 207 5.37 12.57 -1.61
CA LEU A 207 5.49 13.94 -2.12
C LEU A 207 4.97 14.05 -3.55
N LEU A 208 5.29 13.09 -4.41
CA LEU A 208 4.79 13.02 -5.78
C LEU A 208 3.26 12.89 -5.81
N MET A 209 2.67 12.06 -4.94
CA MET A 209 1.20 11.95 -4.83
C MET A 209 0.55 13.27 -4.44
N LEU A 210 1.14 14.02 -3.50
CA LEU A 210 0.63 15.31 -3.08
C LEU A 210 0.69 16.33 -4.23
N CYS A 211 1.81 16.41 -4.96
CA CYS A 211 1.93 17.26 -6.14
C CYS A 211 0.88 16.89 -7.19
N GLN A 212 0.72 15.59 -7.47
CA GLN A 212 -0.28 15.09 -8.43
C GLN A 212 -1.70 15.44 -8.01
N CYS A 213 -2.02 15.27 -6.72
CA CYS A 213 -3.32 15.64 -6.15
C CYS A 213 -3.59 17.13 -6.35
N ILE A 214 -2.65 18.00 -6.00
CA ILE A 214 -2.81 19.46 -6.12
C ILE A 214 -3.05 19.85 -7.58
N ILE A 215 -2.22 19.36 -8.50
CA ILE A 215 -2.34 19.65 -9.93
C ILE A 215 -3.69 19.17 -10.47
N ALA A 216 -4.13 17.97 -10.08
CA ALA A 216 -5.41 17.42 -10.52
C ALA A 216 -6.61 18.22 -9.97
N VAL A 217 -6.60 18.59 -8.68
CA VAL A 217 -7.66 19.43 -8.09
C VAL A 217 -7.76 20.76 -8.82
N ILE A 218 -6.62 21.41 -9.10
CA ILE A 218 -6.59 22.69 -9.83
C ILE A 218 -7.15 22.49 -11.25
N GLY A 219 -6.71 21.45 -11.95
CA GLY A 219 -7.22 21.12 -13.29
C GLY A 219 -8.73 20.94 -13.30
N TYR A 220 -9.25 20.04 -12.46
CA TYR A 220 -10.69 19.78 -12.35
C TYR A 220 -11.49 21.02 -11.96
N TYR A 221 -10.95 21.88 -11.10
CA TYR A 221 -11.61 23.13 -10.73
C TYR A 221 -11.69 24.11 -11.91
N ILE A 222 -10.61 24.27 -12.69
CA ILE A 222 -10.59 25.17 -13.86
C ILE A 222 -11.59 24.72 -14.93
N PHE A 223 -11.74 23.40 -15.14
CA PHE A 223 -12.66 22.84 -16.13
C PHE A 223 -14.11 22.67 -15.61
N GLY A 224 -14.40 23.10 -14.38
CA GLY A 224 -15.76 23.06 -13.83
C GLY A 224 -16.26 21.66 -13.46
N VAL A 225 -15.36 20.71 -13.16
CA VAL A 225 -15.72 19.36 -12.75
C VAL A 225 -16.29 19.37 -11.33
N ASP A 226 -17.48 18.81 -11.17
CA ASP A 226 -18.11 18.67 -9.87
C ASP A 226 -17.24 17.86 -8.91
N GLN A 227 -17.14 18.34 -7.67
CA GLN A 227 -16.37 17.66 -6.60
C GLN A 227 -14.89 17.47 -6.95
N ALA A 228 -14.29 18.47 -7.62
CA ALA A 228 -12.87 18.52 -8.02
C ALA A 228 -11.87 18.07 -6.95
N LEU A 229 -12.12 18.39 -5.66
CA LEU A 229 -11.28 17.96 -4.55
C LEU A 229 -11.21 16.42 -4.45
N ILE A 230 -12.35 15.74 -4.55
CA ILE A 230 -12.43 14.29 -4.40
C ILE A 230 -11.78 13.60 -5.59
N TRP A 231 -12.06 14.08 -6.80
CA TRP A 231 -11.44 13.55 -8.01
C TRP A 231 -9.93 13.79 -8.03
N GLY A 232 -9.44 14.94 -7.57
CA GLY A 232 -8.01 15.22 -7.49
C GLY A 232 -7.30 14.34 -6.46
N VAL A 233 -7.92 14.10 -5.30
CA VAL A 233 -7.41 13.15 -4.31
C VAL A 233 -7.38 11.72 -4.85
N MET A 234 -8.45 11.27 -5.51
CA MET A 234 -8.46 9.97 -6.18
C MET A 234 -7.38 9.86 -7.25
N THR A 235 -7.17 10.93 -8.02
CA THR A 235 -6.11 11.01 -9.04
C THR A 235 -4.73 10.85 -8.41
N GLY A 236 -4.45 11.54 -7.29
CA GLY A 236 -3.19 11.42 -6.56
C GLY A 236 -2.94 10.03 -5.97
N VAL A 237 -3.99 9.33 -5.51
CA VAL A 237 -3.86 7.94 -5.01
C VAL A 237 -3.71 6.96 -6.16
N ALA A 238 -4.47 7.13 -7.23
CA ALA A 238 -4.42 6.26 -8.40
C ALA A 238 -3.06 6.32 -9.11
N SER A 239 -2.29 7.41 -8.97
CA SER A 239 -0.93 7.51 -9.52
C SER A 239 0.07 6.52 -8.92
N ILE A 240 -0.26 5.85 -7.81
CA ILE A 240 0.54 4.76 -7.23
C ILE A 240 0.51 3.53 -8.14
N ILE A 241 -0.60 3.30 -8.85
CA ILE A 241 -0.82 2.11 -9.67
C ILE A 241 -0.03 2.27 -10.99
N PRO A 242 0.99 1.45 -11.26
CA PRO A 242 1.73 1.54 -12.51
C PRO A 242 0.84 1.21 -13.72
N MET A 243 1.21 1.71 -14.90
CA MET A 243 0.57 1.47 -16.22
C MET A 243 -0.84 2.06 -16.41
N VAL A 244 -1.77 1.82 -15.47
CA VAL A 244 -3.15 2.31 -15.58
C VAL A 244 -3.33 3.64 -14.83
N GLY A 245 -2.65 3.79 -13.69
CA GLY A 245 -2.44 5.06 -12.99
C GLY A 245 -3.69 5.92 -12.83
N THR A 246 -3.51 7.21 -13.13
CA THR A 246 -4.53 8.25 -13.05
C THR A 246 -5.63 8.11 -14.12
N MET A 247 -5.39 7.36 -15.20
CA MET A 247 -6.36 7.22 -16.30
C MET A 247 -7.67 6.60 -15.85
N ILE A 248 -7.64 5.71 -14.87
CA ILE A 248 -8.85 5.12 -14.27
C ILE A 248 -9.79 6.21 -13.72
N VAL A 249 -9.21 7.31 -13.21
CA VAL A 249 -9.96 8.35 -12.51
C VAL A 249 -10.46 9.39 -13.49
N TRP A 250 -9.65 9.85 -14.44
CA TRP A 250 -10.02 10.95 -15.33
C TRP A 250 -10.71 10.53 -16.62
N VAL A 251 -10.46 9.33 -17.17
CA VAL A 251 -11.13 8.85 -18.40
C VAL A 251 -12.67 8.82 -18.28
N PRO A 252 -13.27 8.44 -17.14
CA PRO A 252 -14.73 8.45 -17.00
C PRO A 252 -15.35 9.83 -16.68
N ILE A 253 -14.54 10.88 -16.47
CA ILE A 253 -14.99 12.26 -16.18
C ILE A 253 -15.08 13.04 -17.49
#